data_AF-A0A439VGX0-F1
#
_entry.id   AF-A0A439VGX0-F1
#
_cell.length_a   1.000
_cell.length_b   1.000
_cell.length_c   1.000
_cell.angle_alpha   90.00
_cell.angle_beta   90.00
_cell.angle_gamma   90.00
#
_symmetry.space_group_name_H-M   'P 1'
#
loop_
_entity.id
_entity.type
_entity.pdbx_description
1 polymer ?
#
loop_
_entity_poly.entity_id
_entity_poly.type
_entity_poly.pdbx_seq_one_letter_code
_entity_poly.pdbx_strand_id
1 'polypeptide(L)'
;MCIQTLRRAAALKQNYCCWYCDFQMWERNCEEFARKHSISVGEAKRFQCTAEHLIARRDGGTDIASNIVAACLFCNRTRHRMPSALTHKRYRHRVSRAIRKKKWHPSSIHAALGGVCR
;
A
#
# COMPACT_ATOMS: atom_id res chain seq x y z
N MET A 1 9.82 10.69 -16.68
CA MET A 1 8.63 10.85 -15.80
C MET A 1 9.11 10.92 -14.35
N CYS A 2 8.53 11.80 -13.53
CA CYS A 2 8.87 11.85 -12.11
C CYS A 2 8.15 10.74 -11.33
N ILE A 3 8.69 10.38 -10.15
CA ILE A 3 8.12 9.34 -9.28
C ILE A 3 6.67 9.63 -8.86
N GLN A 4 6.29 10.91 -8.80
CA GLN A 4 4.93 11.34 -8.47
C GLN A 4 3.93 11.00 -9.59
N THR A 5 4.31 11.22 -10.86
CA THR A 5 3.51 10.81 -12.02
C THR A 5 3.33 9.29 -12.06
N LEU A 6 4.40 8.55 -11.80
CA LEU A 6 4.38 7.08 -11.78
C LEU A 6 3.54 6.53 -10.63
N ARG A 7 3.62 7.14 -9.43
CA ARG A 7 2.74 6.83 -8.30
C ARG A 7 1.27 6.98 -8.67
N ARG A 8 0.90 8.12 -9.25
CA ARG A 8 -0.49 8.41 -9.60
C ARG A 8 -1.01 7.48 -10.69
N ALA A 9 -0.20 7.20 -11.72
CA ALA A 9 -0.54 6.24 -12.74
C ALA A 9 -0.75 4.82 -12.18
N ALA A 10 0.16 4.36 -11.29
CA ALA A 10 0.02 3.07 -10.62
C ALA A 10 -1.21 3.03 -9.70
N ALA A 11 -1.48 4.11 -8.96
CA ALA A 11 -2.66 4.21 -8.10
C ALA A 11 -3.95 4.13 -8.91
N LEU A 12 -4.05 4.84 -10.03
CA LEU A 12 -5.20 4.76 -10.93
C LEU A 12 -5.40 3.35 -11.49
N LYS A 13 -4.32 2.71 -11.98
CA LYS A 13 -4.37 1.32 -12.47
C LYS A 13 -4.81 0.33 -11.39
N GLN A 14 -4.53 0.64 -10.13
CA GLN A 14 -4.88 -0.18 -8.97
C GLN A 14 -6.19 0.26 -8.29
N ASN A 15 -6.98 1.18 -8.87
CA ASN A 15 -8.18 1.74 -8.25
C ASN A 15 -7.95 2.31 -6.84
N TYR A 16 -6.77 2.89 -6.61
CA TYR A 16 -6.28 3.35 -5.31
C TYR A 16 -6.23 2.25 -4.22
N CYS A 17 -6.19 0.99 -4.62
CA CYS A 17 -6.00 -0.14 -3.72
C CYS A 17 -4.50 -0.42 -3.54
N CYS A 18 -4.09 -0.66 -2.29
CA CYS A 18 -2.71 -1.00 -1.96
C CYS A 18 -2.34 -2.34 -2.59
N TRP A 19 -1.22 -2.39 -3.32
CA TRP A 19 -0.72 -3.61 -3.97
C TRP A 19 -0.51 -4.81 -3.02
N TYR A 20 -0.28 -4.56 -1.73
CA TYR A 20 0.03 -5.61 -0.75
C TYR A 20 -1.16 -6.06 0.10
N CYS A 21 -1.90 -5.11 0.68
CA CYS A 21 -3.00 -5.43 1.58
C CYS A 21 -4.39 -5.31 0.94
N ASP A 22 -4.46 -4.85 -0.31
CA ASP A 22 -5.71 -4.63 -1.04
C ASP A 22 -6.69 -3.73 -0.27
N PHE A 23 -6.21 -2.77 0.54
CA PHE A 23 -7.05 -1.78 1.22
C PHE A 23 -6.99 -0.44 0.46
N GLN A 24 -8.07 0.33 0.52
CA GLN A 24 -8.15 1.64 -0.13
C GLN A 24 -7.11 2.62 0.44
N MET A 25 -6.55 3.44 -0.43
CA MET A 25 -5.55 4.47 -0.11
C MET A 25 -6.08 5.86 -0.45
N TRP A 26 -5.39 6.87 0.07
CA TRP A 26 -5.66 8.28 -0.24
C TRP A 26 -4.37 9.01 -0.66
N GLU A 27 -4.51 10.07 -1.44
CA GLU A 27 -3.37 10.88 -1.91
C GLU A 27 -3.35 12.30 -1.36
N ARG A 28 -4.51 12.96 -1.26
CA ARG A 28 -4.60 14.40 -1.00
C ARG A 28 -5.04 14.77 0.41
N ASN A 29 -6.10 14.15 0.93
CA ASN A 29 -6.71 14.56 2.20
C ASN A 29 -6.86 13.36 3.15
N CYS A 30 -6.09 13.36 4.24
CA CYS A 30 -6.13 12.34 5.27
C CYS A 30 -7.41 12.40 6.11
N GLU A 31 -7.90 13.60 6.42
CA GLU A 31 -9.06 13.81 7.30
C GLU A 31 -10.35 13.41 6.59
N GLU A 32 -10.46 13.75 5.30
CA GLU A 32 -11.58 13.32 4.47
C GLU A 32 -11.65 11.79 4.37
N PHE A 33 -10.50 11.13 4.17
CA PHE A 33 -10.43 9.68 4.16
C PHE A 33 -10.83 9.08 5.52
N ALA A 34 -10.34 9.66 6.61
CA ALA A 34 -10.68 9.25 7.97
C ALA A 34 -12.20 9.34 8.22
N ARG A 35 -12.81 10.46 7.85
CA ARG A 35 -14.26 10.71 7.95
C ARG A 35 -15.07 9.74 7.09
N LYS A 36 -14.68 9.55 5.82
CA LYS A 36 -15.37 8.66 4.87
C LYS A 36 -15.45 7.22 5.37
N HIS A 37 -14.40 6.75 6.03
CA HIS A 37 -14.30 5.38 6.51
C HIS A 37 -14.57 5.24 8.01
N SER A 38 -14.96 6.32 8.69
CA SER A 38 -15.23 6.36 10.14
C SER A 38 -14.08 5.79 10.99
N ILE A 39 -12.84 6.15 10.63
CA ILE A 39 -11.61 5.77 11.36
C ILE A 39 -10.91 7.02 11.90
N SER A 40 -9.99 6.84 12.84
CA SER A 40 -9.18 7.96 13.35
C SER A 40 -8.21 8.49 12.28
N VAL A 41 -7.83 9.76 12.39
CA VAL A 41 -6.79 10.35 11.53
C VAL A 41 -5.45 9.61 11.68
N GLY A 42 -5.12 9.13 12.88
CA GLY A 42 -3.92 8.32 13.12
C GLY A 42 -3.93 7.00 12.35
N GLU A 43 -5.07 6.34 12.28
CA GLU A 43 -5.26 5.14 11.48
C GLU A 43 -5.22 5.45 9.97
N ALA A 44 -5.89 6.52 9.54
CA ALA A 44 -5.91 6.96 8.16
C ALA A 44 -4.50 7.24 7.62
N LYS A 45 -3.59 7.81 8.42
CA LYS A 45 -2.18 8.05 8.02
C LYS A 45 -1.46 6.80 7.48
N ARG A 46 -1.87 5.60 7.90
CA ARG A 46 -1.31 4.32 7.41
C ARG A 46 -1.60 4.07 5.93
N PHE A 47 -2.67 4.66 5.41
CA PHE A 47 -3.23 4.46 4.07
C PHE A 47 -2.84 5.55 3.07
N GLN A 48 -1.89 6.42 3.41
CA GLN A 48 -1.33 7.35 2.43
C GLN A 48 -0.71 6.58 1.26
N CYS A 49 -1.07 6.97 0.05
CA CYS A 49 -0.58 6.39 -1.19
C CYS A 49 0.90 6.77 -1.40
N THR A 50 1.74 5.75 -1.57
CA THR A 50 3.18 5.89 -1.84
C THR A 50 3.57 5.09 -3.09
N ALA A 51 4.67 5.48 -3.74
CA ALA A 51 5.27 4.66 -4.79
C ALA A 51 6.14 3.58 -4.16
N GLU A 52 6.06 2.37 -4.68
CA GLU A 52 6.92 1.26 -4.28
C GLU A 52 7.55 0.59 -5.50
N HIS A 53 8.86 0.36 -5.42
CA HIS A 53 9.61 -0.35 -6.45
C HIS A 53 9.53 -1.87 -6.21
N LEU A 54 9.07 -2.64 -7.21
CA LEU A 54 8.98 -4.10 -7.09
C LEU A 54 10.37 -4.74 -7.04
N ILE A 55 11.26 -4.31 -7.94
CA ILE A 55 12.69 -4.61 -7.94
C ILE A 55 13.40 -3.37 -7.39
N ALA A 56 14.20 -3.56 -6.35
CA ALA A 56 14.91 -2.45 -5.73
C ALA A 56 15.93 -1.86 -6.72
N ARG A 57 16.14 -0.54 -6.66
CA ARG A 57 17.14 0.14 -7.51
C ARG A 57 18.54 -0.47 -7.39
N ARG A 58 18.92 -0.90 -6.18
CA ARG A 58 20.20 -1.56 -5.88
C ARG A 58 20.39 -2.91 -6.61
N ASP A 59 19.30 -3.54 -7.03
CA ASP A 59 19.29 -4.84 -7.72
C ASP A 59 18.99 -4.66 -9.23
N GLY A 60 19.20 -3.45 -9.77
CA GLY A 60 18.96 -3.11 -11.18
C GLY A 60 17.54 -2.65 -11.51
N GLY A 61 16.71 -2.38 -10.50
CA GLY A 61 15.35 -1.87 -10.70
C GLY A 61 15.33 -0.45 -11.29
N THR A 62 14.78 -0.30 -12.49
CA THR A 62 14.62 1.00 -13.15
C THR A 62 13.32 1.69 -12.74
N ASP A 63 13.26 3.02 -12.89
CA ASP A 63 12.05 3.83 -12.68
C ASP A 63 11.07 3.71 -13.87
N ILE A 64 10.76 2.48 -14.26
CA ILE A 64 9.78 2.18 -15.31
C ILE A 64 8.42 1.90 -14.68
N ALA A 65 7.35 2.25 -15.41
CA ALA A 65 5.98 2.08 -14.94
C ALA A 65 5.65 0.62 -14.57
N SER A 66 6.29 -0.37 -15.20
CA SER A 66 6.12 -1.80 -14.88
C SER A 66 6.79 -2.23 -13.57
N ASN A 67 7.74 -1.45 -13.06
CA ASN A 67 8.46 -1.73 -11.82
C ASN A 67 7.95 -0.92 -10.62
N ILE A 68 6.96 -0.05 -10.82
CA ILE A 68 6.38 0.79 -9.76
C ILE A 68 4.93 0.40 -9.52
N VAL A 69 4.59 0.16 -8.26
CA VAL A 69 3.23 -0.07 -7.79
C VAL A 69 2.84 0.99 -6.78
N ALA A 70 1.54 1.22 -6.58
CA ALA A 70 1.08 2.02 -5.47
C ALA A 70 0.89 1.16 -4.21
N ALA A 71 1.49 1.57 -3.10
CA ALA A 71 1.38 0.87 -1.83
C ALA A 71 1.05 1.86 -0.71
N CYS A 72 0.33 1.39 0.31
CA CYS A 72 0.06 2.23 1.46
C CYS A 72 1.34 2.43 2.28
N LEU A 73 1.45 3.59 2.94
CA LEU A 73 2.59 3.96 3.75
C LEU A 73 3.00 2.86 4.75
N PHE A 74 2.02 2.22 5.39
CA PHE A 74 2.29 1.15 6.36
C PHE A 74 2.91 -0.09 5.70
N CYS A 75 2.35 -0.58 4.58
CA CYS A 75 2.90 -1.75 3.90
C CYS A 75 4.26 -1.45 3.31
N ASN A 76 4.43 -0.27 2.73
CA ASN A 76 5.68 0.15 2.13
C ASN A 76 6.79 0.25 3.19
N ARG A 77 6.59 1.04 4.25
CA ARG A 77 7.57 1.18 5.35
C ARG A 77 7.90 -0.16 6.01
N THR A 78 6.91 -1.02 6.20
CA THR A 78 7.13 -2.35 6.78
C THR A 78 7.99 -3.23 5.88
N ARG A 79 7.82 -3.15 4.55
CA ARG A 79 8.68 -3.89 3.60
C ARG A 79 10.13 -3.42 3.65
N HIS A 80 10.37 -2.10 3.63
CA HIS A 80 11.73 -1.54 3.69
C HIS A 80 12.48 -1.83 4.99
N ARG A 81 11.75 -2.14 6.08
CA ARG A 81 12.34 -2.57 7.35
C ARG A 81 12.62 -4.08 7.42
N MET A 82 12.09 -4.87 6.48
CA MET A 82 12.35 -6.31 6.42
C MET A 82 13.68 -6.60 5.72
N PRO A 83 14.30 -7.75 6.01
CA PRO A 83 15.49 -8.19 5.30
C PRO A 83 15.29 -8.18 3.78
N SER A 84 16.29 -7.69 3.04
CA SER A 84 16.27 -7.51 1.59
C SER A 84 15.98 -8.78 0.78
N ALA A 85 16.20 -9.96 1.37
CA ALA A 85 15.91 -11.25 0.73
C ALA A 85 14.41 -11.52 0.48
N LEU A 86 13.50 -10.72 1.06
CA LEU A 86 12.07 -10.90 0.87
C LEU A 86 11.59 -10.20 -0.42
N THR A 87 11.46 -10.99 -1.50
CA THR A 87 10.91 -10.51 -2.76
C THR A 87 9.51 -9.91 -2.58
N HIS A 88 9.13 -8.95 -3.45
CA HIS A 88 7.82 -8.31 -3.40
C HIS A 88 6.65 -9.34 -3.43
N LYS A 89 6.80 -10.46 -4.16
CA LYS A 89 5.82 -11.55 -4.20
C LYS A 89 5.69 -12.27 -2.85
N ARG A 90 6.81 -12.62 -2.22
CA ARG A 90 6.82 -13.27 -0.90
C ARG A 90 6.24 -12.36 0.18
N TYR A 91 6.56 -11.07 0.11
CA TYR A 91 5.98 -10.07 1.01
C TYR A 91 4.46 -9.96 0.81
N ARG A 92 3.98 -9.84 -0.44
CA ARG A 92 2.53 -9.83 -0.74
C ARG A 92 1.83 -11.08 -0.20
N HIS A 93 2.42 -12.26 -0.38
CA HIS A 93 1.84 -13.50 0.15
C HIS A 93 1.74 -13.48 1.69
N ARG A 94 2.79 -12.99 2.38
CA ARG A 94 2.79 -12.82 3.83
C ARG A 94 1.68 -11.85 4.28
N VAL A 95 1.56 -10.70 3.63
CA VAL A 95 0.53 -9.69 3.93
C VAL A 95 -0.86 -10.27 3.70
N SER A 96 -1.13 -10.90 2.56
CA SER A 96 -2.41 -11.55 2.25
C SER A 96 -2.80 -12.59 3.30
N ARG A 97 -1.85 -13.44 3.74
CA ARG A 97 -2.08 -14.40 4.83
C ARG A 97 -2.42 -13.72 6.15
N ALA A 98 -1.77 -12.61 6.49
CA ALA A 98 -2.07 -11.83 7.69
C ALA A 98 -3.41 -11.08 7.60
N ILE A 99 -3.79 -10.59 6.41
CA ILE A 99 -5.08 -9.95 6.14
C ILE A 99 -6.22 -10.95 6.33
N ARG A 100 -6.13 -12.16 5.75
CA ARG A 100 -7.14 -13.22 5.94
C ARG A 100 -7.35 -13.59 7.42
N LYS A 101 -6.29 -13.47 8.24
CA LYS A 101 -6.34 -13.71 9.68
C LYS A 101 -6.74 -12.47 10.50
N LYS A 102 -7.01 -11.34 9.86
CA LYS A 102 -7.26 -10.03 10.50
C LYS A 102 -6.14 -9.56 11.43
N LYS A 103 -4.87 -9.91 11.13
CA LYS A 103 -3.69 -9.61 11.98
C LYS A 103 -2.74 -8.54 11.43
N TRP A 104 -2.96 -8.04 10.22
CA TRP A 104 -2.06 -7.07 9.58
C TRP A 104 -2.32 -5.61 9.99
N HIS A 105 -3.59 -5.25 10.04
CA HIS A 105 -4.10 -3.97 10.51
C HIS A 105 -4.95 -4.17 11.78
N PRO A 106 -5.19 -3.10 12.57
CA PRO A 106 -6.15 -3.14 13.68
C PRO A 106 -7.55 -3.60 13.25
N SER A 107 -8.32 -4.18 14.17
CA SER A 107 -9.65 -4.72 13.89
C SER A 107 -10.63 -3.67 13.33
N SER A 108 -10.56 -2.43 13.84
CA SER A 108 -11.30 -1.25 13.34
C SER A 108 -11.10 -1.07 11.83
N ILE A 109 -9.87 -1.22 11.35
CA ILE A 109 -9.53 -1.07 9.94
C ILE A 109 -10.06 -2.24 9.10
N HIS A 110 -9.98 -3.47 9.60
CA HIS A 110 -10.57 -4.61 8.87
C HIS A 110 -12.08 -4.47 8.73
N ALA A 111 -12.76 -3.88 9.71
CA ALA A 111 -14.18 -3.58 9.63
C ALA A 111 -14.47 -2.45 8.62
N ALA A 112 -13.68 -1.37 8.66
CA ALA A 112 -13.93 -0.17 7.84
C ALA A 112 -13.49 -0.29 6.36
N LEU A 113 -12.41 -1.03 6.09
CA LEU A 113 -11.76 -1.11 4.77
C LEU A 113 -11.74 -2.53 4.18
N GLY A 114 -12.15 -3.54 4.95
CA GLY A 114 -12.13 -4.92 4.51
C GLY A 114 -13.13 -5.17 3.38
N GLY A 115 -12.62 -5.54 2.20
CA GLY A 115 -13.47 -5.92 1.05
C GLY A 115 -13.78 -4.80 0.06
N VAL A 116 -13.30 -3.58 0.28
CA VAL A 116 -13.53 -2.41 -0.60
C VAL A 116 -12.83 -2.55 -1.97
N CYS A 117 -11.80 -3.38 -2.04
CA CYS A 117 -10.81 -3.39 -3.12
C CYS A 117 -10.58 -4.81 -3.68
N ARG A 118 -11.59 -5.70 -3.58
CA ARG A 118 -11.54 -7.07 -4.11
C ARG A 118 -12.20 -7.16 -5.48
#